data_AF-A0A9W5LJU4-F1
#
_entry.id   AF-A0A9W5LJU4-F1
#
_cell.length_a   1.000
_cell.length_b   1.000
_cell.length_c   1.000
_cell.angle_alpha   90.00
_cell.angle_beta   90.00
_cell.angle_gamma   90.00
#
_symmetry.space_group_name_H-M   'P 1'
#
loop_
_entity.id
_entity.type
_entity.pdbx_description
1 polymer ?
#
loop_
_entity_poly.entity_id
_entity_poly.type
_entity_poly.pdbx_seq_one_letter_code
_entity_poly.pdbx_strand_id
1 'polypeptide(L)' 'MRKGDDVRQIQKALVALYFYPDKGAKNNGIDGVYGPKTADAVRRFQLMNGLKADGIYGPKTKAKIEAKLK' A
#
# COMPACT_ATOMS: atom_id res chain seq x y z
N MET A 1 9.27 -6.07 11.75
CA MET A 1 9.15 -5.69 10.31
C MET A 1 8.55 -6.87 9.57
N ARG A 2 7.45 -6.68 8.84
CA ARG A 2 6.83 -7.74 8.04
C ARG A 2 7.51 -7.74 6.66
N LYS A 3 8.05 -8.89 6.24
CA LYS A 3 8.70 -9.11 4.95
C LYS A 3 8.12 -10.40 4.37
N GLY A 4 7.82 -10.42 3.08
CA GLY A 4 7.22 -11.58 2.44
C GLY A 4 6.38 -11.24 1.23
N ASP A 5 5.83 -12.27 0.60
CA ASP A 5 5.00 -12.13 -0.60
C ASP A 5 3.67 -11.40 -0.33
N ASP A 6 3.23 -11.37 0.93
CA ASP A 6 2.10 -10.56 1.37
C ASP A 6 2.36 -9.06 1.22
N VAL A 7 3.56 -8.58 1.56
CA VAL A 7 3.93 -7.19 1.38
C VAL A 7 4.00 -6.82 -0.10
N ARG A 8 4.52 -7.70 -0.97
CA ARG A 8 4.54 -7.45 -2.42
C ARG A 8 3.14 -7.28 -2.97
N GLN A 9 2.17 -8.03 -2.49
CA GLN A 9 0.76 -7.87 -2.89
C GLN A 9 0.20 -6.52 -2.46
N ILE A 10 0.50 -6.05 -1.25
CA ILE A 10 0.09 -4.72 -0.77
C ILE A 10 0.70 -3.63 -1.66
N GLN A 11 2.01 -3.71 -1.93
CA GLN A 11 2.71 -2.74 -2.77
C GLN A 11 2.15 -2.73 -4.20
N LYS A 12 1.90 -3.90 -4.81
CA LYS A 12 1.25 -4.02 -6.12
C LYS A 12 -0.14 -3.37 -6.14
N ALA A 13 -0.96 -3.62 -5.11
CA ALA A 13 -2.28 -3.00 -5.00
C ALA A 13 -2.19 -1.47 -4.92
N LEU A 14 -1.27 -0.94 -4.10
CA LEU A 14 -1.06 0.50 -3.98
C LEU A 14 -0.49 1.13 -5.26
N VAL A 15 0.32 0.40 -6.03
CA VAL A 15 0.77 0.81 -7.37
C VAL A 15 -0.42 0.90 -8.32
N ALA A 16 -1.26 -0.14 -8.38
CA ALA A 16 -2.45 -0.17 -9.24
C ALA A 16 -3.45 0.95 -8.90
N LEU A 17 -3.55 1.31 -7.62
CA LEU A 17 -4.38 2.42 -7.15
C LEU A 17 -3.67 3.78 -7.19
N TYR A 18 -2.49 3.86 -7.79
CA TYR A 18 -1.69 5.08 -7.96
C TYR A 18 -1.19 5.75 -6.67
N PHE A 19 -1.22 5.06 -5.52
CA PHE A 19 -0.76 5.55 -4.21
C PHE A 19 0.72 5.28 -3.90
N TYR A 20 1.39 4.43 -4.68
CA TYR A 20 2.79 4.10 -4.43
C TYR A 20 3.75 5.14 -5.03
N PRO A 21 4.81 5.57 -4.30
CA PRO A 21 5.58 6.77 -4.64
C PRO A 21 6.53 6.62 -5.84
N ASP A 22 7.08 5.43 -6.09
CA ASP A 22 8.24 5.26 -6.99
C ASP A 22 7.87 4.70 -8.38
N LYS A 23 6.85 5.25 -9.05
CA LYS A 23 6.34 4.77 -10.35
C LYS A 23 7.39 4.73 -11.47
N GLY A 24 8.43 5.55 -11.39
CA GLY A 24 9.53 5.59 -12.37
C GLY A 24 10.69 4.63 -12.07
N ALA A 25 10.71 4.00 -10.89
CA ALA A 25 11.76 3.05 -10.52
C ALA A 25 11.51 1.67 -11.14
N LYS A 26 12.56 0.85 -11.24
CA LYS A 26 12.43 -0.57 -11.60
C LYS A 26 11.38 -1.24 -10.70
N ASN A 27 10.44 -1.96 -11.30
CA ASN A 27 9.30 -2.60 -10.63
C ASN A 27 8.46 -1.65 -9.75
N ASN A 28 8.38 -0.36 -10.10
CA ASN A 28 7.69 0.67 -9.31
C ASN A 28 8.20 0.79 -7.85
N GLY A 29 9.45 0.38 -7.57
CA GLY A 29 9.99 0.36 -6.21
C GLY A 29 9.41 -0.72 -5.29
N ILE A 30 8.77 -1.75 -5.86
CA ILE A 30 8.29 -2.92 -5.11
C ILE A 30 9.49 -3.77 -4.69
N ASP A 31 9.69 -3.90 -3.38
CA ASP A 31 10.81 -4.64 -2.76
C ASP A 31 10.34 -5.77 -1.83
N GLY A 32 9.04 -5.82 -1.49
CA GLY A 32 8.48 -6.78 -0.53
C GLY A 32 8.81 -6.49 0.94
N VAL A 33 9.27 -5.26 1.25
CA VAL A 33 9.55 -4.81 2.61
C VAL A 33 8.55 -3.74 3.01
N TYR A 34 7.88 -3.94 4.15
CA TYR A 34 6.96 -2.93 4.68
C TYR A 34 7.76 -1.84 5.40
N GLY A 35 8.40 -0.98 4.62
CA GLY A 35 9.20 0.14 5.07
C GLY A 35 8.45 1.47 5.07
N PRO A 36 9.14 2.59 5.33
CA PRO A 36 8.54 3.93 5.38
C PRO A 36 7.75 4.29 4.12
N LYS A 37 8.23 3.90 2.93
CA LYS A 37 7.55 4.15 1.65
C LYS A 37 6.19 3.46 1.57
N THR A 38 6.12 2.19 1.97
CA THR A 38 4.85 1.44 1.99
C THR A 38 3.90 1.98 3.05
N ALA A 39 4.40 2.28 4.25
CA ALA A 39 3.59 2.86 5.32
C ALA A 39 3.00 4.23 4.93
N ASP A 40 3.77 5.06 4.22
CA ASP A 40 3.29 6.34 3.73
C ASP A 40 2.25 6.19 2.59
N ALA A 41 2.47 5.27 1.66
CA ALA A 41 1.47 4.93 0.63
C ALA A 41 0.16 4.44 1.25
N VAL A 42 0.22 3.60 2.29
CA VAL A 42 -0.95 3.16 3.04
C VAL A 42 -1.63 4.32 3.76
N ARG A 43 -0.86 5.21 4.39
CA ARG A 43 -1.39 6.41 5.06
C ARG A 43 -2.16 7.31 4.09
N ARG A 44 -1.59 7.58 2.91
CA ARG A 44 -2.25 8.37 1.85
C ARG A 44 -3.53 7.70 1.38
N PHE A 45 -3.48 6.39 1.14
CA PHE A 45 -4.67 5.61 0.77
C PHE A 45 -5.76 5.71 1.85
N GLN A 46 -5.40 5.52 3.12
CA GLN A 46 -6.33 5.60 4.24
C GLN A 46 -6.99 6.98 4.31
N LEU A 47 -6.19 8.06 4.25
CA LEU A 47 -6.67 9.44 4.27
C LEU A 47 -7.70 9.71 3.15
N MET A 48 -7.35 9.35 1.92
CA MET A 48 -8.21 9.55 0.74
C MET A 48 -9.49 8.70 0.76
N ASN A 49 -9.57 7.71 1.65
CA ASN A 49 -10.70 6.80 1.76
C ASN A 49 -11.45 6.90 3.09
N GLY A 50 -11.19 7.95 3.88
CA GLY A 50 -11.89 8.20 5.15
C GLY A 50 -11.58 7.18 6.24
N LEU A 51 -10.40 6.55 6.19
CA LEU A 51 -9.91 5.65 7.24
C LEU A 51 -8.96 6.39 8.18
N LYS A 52 -8.73 5.84 9.38
CA LYS A 52 -7.63 6.29 10.24
C LYS A 52 -6.30 6.15 9.49
N ALA A 53 -5.59 7.27 9.33
CA ALA A 53 -4.35 7.36 8.55
C ALA A 53 -3.10 7.01 9.38
N ASP A 54 -3.05 5.80 9.93
CA ASP A 54 -1.94 5.31 10.77
C ASP A 54 -0.80 4.66 9.96
N GLY A 55 -1.00 4.40 8.67
CA GLY A 55 -0.02 3.74 7.80
C GLY A 55 0.08 2.23 8.04
N ILE A 56 -0.85 1.64 8.79
CA ILE A 56 -0.89 0.22 9.11
C ILE A 56 -1.86 -0.50 8.17
N TYR A 57 -1.39 -1.53 7.47
CA TYR A 57 -2.25 -2.40 6.69
C TYR A 57 -3.04 -3.35 7.60
N GLY A 58 -4.18 -2.87 8.12
CA GLY A 58 -5.13 -3.64 8.90
C GLY A 58 -6.37 -4.10 8.11
N PRO A 59 -7.31 -4.84 8.74
CA PRO A 59 -8.48 -5.40 8.06
C PRO A 59 -9.34 -4.36 7.32
N LYS A 60 -9.53 -3.17 7.91
CA LYS A 60 -10.29 -2.07 7.27
C LYS A 60 -9.60 -1.55 6.00
N THR A 61 -8.28 -1.39 6.04
CA THR A 61 -7.50 -0.96 4.87
C THR A 61 -7.52 -2.04 3.79
N LYS A 62 -7.34 -3.31 4.16
CA LYS A 62 -7.45 -4.45 3.24
C LYS A 62 -8.80 -4.46 2.50
N ALA A 63 -9.91 -4.46 3.24
CA ALA A 63 -11.25 -4.49 2.67
C ALA A 63 -11.50 -3.29 1.73
N LYS A 64 -11.00 -2.10 2.08
CA LYS A 64 -11.15 -0.91 1.24
C LYS A 64 -10.31 -0.97 -0.03
N ILE A 65 -9.08 -1.52 0.03
CA ILE A 65 -8.24 -1.74 -1.16
C ILE A 65 -8.91 -2.74 -2.10
N GLU A 66 -9.40 -3.87 -1.58
CA GLU A 66 -10.11 -4.87 -2.37
C GLU A 66 -11.34 -4.29 -3.05
N ALA A 67 -12.12 -3.45 -2.35
CA ALA A 67 -13.25 -2.75 -2.93
C ALA A 67 -12.89 -1.73 -4.02
N LYS A 68 -11.66 -1.21 -4.03
CA LYS A 68 -11.15 -0.25 -5.04
C LYS A 68 -10.50 -0.92 -6.26
N LEU A 69 -10.18 -2.21 -6.17
CA LEU A 69 -9.59 -3.01 -7.24
C LEU A 69 -10.62 -3.82 -8.04
N LYS A 70 -11.90 -3.78 -7.63
CA LYS A 70 -13.03 -4.26 -8.44
C LYS A 70 -13.37 -3.24 -9.51
#